data_AF-A0A821G782-F1
#
_entry.id   AF-A0A821G782-F1
#
_cell.length_a   1.000
_cell.length_b   1.000
_cell.length_c   1.000
_cell.angle_alpha   90.00
_cell.angle_beta   90.00
_cell.angle_gamma   90.00
#
_symmetry.space_group_name_H-M   'P 1'
#
loop_
_entity.id
_entity.type
_entity.pdbx_description
1 polymer ?
#
loop_
_entity_poly.entity_id
_entity_poly.type
_entity_poly.pdbx_seq_one_letter_code
_entity_poly.pdbx_strand_id
1 'polypeptide(L)'
;MPKLGTLYPVKKHKRPNDNLITLVQELNKKRQRNEQILCFVSSTAEALRGPRLLQEVSSGAIIAYSLIQSQSATEQQMNIEHGSIFFSTTVAETSLTFPSLRYVIDTGMVKIPKYDLKMKQTVLEKVRVAESTIKQRLGRLGRTQPGDYYALYDFKVDEKKFPTAQICQSELTTIELSLRKSPAQEDLNKIKKFLPDEPPQAAIDMALAKLRRVGVVNPAPDESFTKDGDGIAKLPDLGSVEMSKAVFSALTRYKCGRDLIAIASVLGVLNTSDVLSTLPKRYKSTDGDFMTLLNVMNEVLEAEKSMGPRQFKLQQFCQQKGLEKAYQTLNQACRRYKTLEKSFS
;
A
#
# COMPACT_ATOMS: atom_id res chain seq x y z
N MET A 1 -0.98 -42.04 -3.45
CA MET A 1 -1.54 -40.68 -3.59
C MET A 1 -2.32 -40.34 -2.32
N PRO A 2 -2.09 -39.22 -1.64
CA PRO A 2 -2.88 -38.86 -0.47
C PRO A 2 -4.35 -38.62 -0.88
N LYS A 3 -5.28 -38.98 0.01
CA LYS A 3 -6.72 -38.73 -0.17
C LYS A 3 -6.98 -37.22 -0.27
N LEU A 4 -7.90 -36.84 -1.17
CA LEU A 4 -8.43 -35.48 -1.28
C LEU A 4 -8.75 -34.94 0.12
N GLY A 5 -8.06 -33.87 0.55
CA GLY A 5 -8.26 -33.24 1.86
C GLY A 5 -7.17 -33.50 2.92
N THR A 6 -6.16 -34.34 2.66
CA THR A 6 -5.01 -34.50 3.57
C THR A 6 -3.81 -33.66 3.11
N LEU A 7 -3.39 -32.70 3.94
CA LEU A 7 -2.17 -31.93 3.70
C LEU A 7 -0.95 -32.86 3.81
N TYR A 8 0.02 -32.67 2.92
CA TYR A 8 1.33 -33.30 3.03
C TYR A 8 2.07 -32.81 4.29
N PRO A 9 2.98 -33.63 4.84
CA PRO A 9 3.69 -33.28 6.07
C PRO A 9 4.57 -32.03 5.88
N VAL A 10 4.56 -31.17 6.90
CA VAL A 10 5.39 -29.97 6.97
C VAL A 10 6.35 -30.06 8.15
N LYS A 11 7.65 -30.01 7.87
CA LYS A 11 8.70 -29.95 8.91
C LYS A 11 8.98 -28.49 9.27
N LYS A 12 9.13 -28.20 10.56
CA LYS A 12 9.45 -26.86 11.06
C LYS A 12 10.90 -26.83 11.55
N HIS A 13 11.64 -25.83 11.10
CA HIS A 13 13.04 -25.58 11.44
C HIS A 13 13.14 -24.21 12.11
N LYS A 14 13.79 -24.12 13.26
CA LYS A 14 14.14 -22.84 13.90
C LYS A 14 15.58 -22.49 13.53
N ARG A 15 15.78 -21.34 12.90
CA ARG A 15 17.06 -20.82 12.42
C ARG A 15 17.18 -19.33 12.78
N PRO A 16 17.08 -18.97 14.08
CA PRO A 16 17.12 -17.56 14.47
C PRO A 16 18.45 -16.93 14.07
N ASN A 17 18.41 -15.68 13.62
CA ASN A 17 19.58 -14.90 13.17
C ASN A 17 20.27 -15.35 11.89
N ASP A 18 19.81 -16.43 11.23
CA ASP A 18 20.33 -16.80 9.91
C ASP A 18 20.04 -15.67 8.91
N ASN A 19 21.03 -15.39 8.06
CA ASN A 19 20.85 -14.44 6.97
C ASN A 19 19.90 -15.05 5.92
N LEU A 20 18.80 -14.36 5.65
CA LEU A 20 17.79 -14.79 4.68
C LEU A 20 18.38 -15.14 3.31
N ILE A 21 19.28 -14.30 2.78
CA ILE A 21 19.87 -14.50 1.45
C ILE A 21 20.76 -15.75 1.44
N THR A 22 21.58 -15.94 2.48
CA THR A 22 22.43 -17.12 2.63
C THR A 22 21.60 -18.40 2.71
N LEU A 23 20.52 -18.40 3.50
CA LEU A 23 19.64 -19.56 3.60
C LEU A 23 18.93 -19.87 2.27
N VAL A 24 18.50 -18.84 1.53
CA VAL A 24 17.94 -19.04 0.17
C VAL A 24 18.98 -19.71 -0.74
N GLN A 25 20.24 -19.29 -0.70
CA GLN A 25 21.31 -19.93 -1.50
C GLN A 25 21.55 -21.38 -1.09
N GLU A 26 21.54 -21.69 0.22
CA GLU A 26 21.67 -23.05 0.73
C GLU A 26 20.52 -23.94 0.22
N LEU A 27 19.27 -23.50 0.39
CA LEU A 27 18.11 -24.24 -0.06
C LEU A 27 18.04 -24.36 -1.58
N ASN A 28 18.49 -23.34 -2.32
CA ASN A 28 18.60 -23.40 -3.78
C ASN A 28 19.54 -24.51 -4.26
N LYS A 29 20.63 -24.79 -3.52
CA LYS A 29 21.55 -25.89 -3.85
C LYS A 29 20.98 -27.27 -3.53
N LYS A 30 20.11 -27.36 -2.52
CA LYS A 30 19.53 -28.62 -2.04
C LYS A 30 18.23 -29.01 -2.74
N ARG A 31 17.48 -28.03 -3.25
CA ARG A 31 16.15 -28.26 -3.84
C ARG A 31 16.21 -28.91 -5.21
N GLN A 32 15.12 -29.58 -5.58
CA GLN A 32 14.90 -29.98 -6.97
C GLN A 32 14.58 -28.76 -7.84
N ARG A 33 14.88 -28.83 -9.14
CA ARG A 33 14.77 -27.67 -10.06
C ARG A 33 13.36 -27.09 -10.16
N ASN A 34 12.33 -27.94 -10.01
CA ASN A 34 10.93 -27.55 -10.05
C ASN A 34 10.39 -27.04 -8.70
N GLU A 35 11.12 -27.19 -7.59
CA GLU A 35 10.65 -26.77 -6.27
C GLU A 35 10.77 -25.26 -6.08
N GLN A 36 9.78 -24.67 -5.40
CA GLN A 36 9.73 -23.23 -5.16
C GLN A 36 10.06 -22.88 -3.69
N ILE A 37 10.67 -21.70 -3.52
CA ILE A 37 10.98 -21.06 -2.24
C ILE A 37 10.19 -19.76 -2.11
N LEU A 38 9.47 -19.60 -1.00
CA LEU A 38 8.76 -18.37 -0.65
C LEU A 38 9.34 -17.74 0.62
N CYS A 39 9.81 -16.50 0.51
CA CYS A 39 10.38 -15.74 1.60
C CYS A 39 9.39 -14.67 2.07
N PHE A 40 8.96 -14.72 3.32
CA PHE A 40 8.17 -13.67 3.96
C PHE A 40 9.09 -12.63 4.62
N VAL A 41 9.08 -11.42 4.06
CA VAL A 41 9.83 -10.26 4.56
C VAL A 41 8.90 -9.19 5.10
N SER A 42 9.47 -8.24 5.86
CA SER A 42 8.66 -7.34 6.68
C SER A 42 8.05 -6.17 5.90
N SER A 43 8.57 -5.84 4.72
CA SER A 43 8.12 -4.67 3.96
C SER A 43 8.30 -4.81 2.46
N THR A 44 7.56 -4.00 1.70
CA THR A 44 7.67 -3.89 0.24
C THR A 44 9.10 -3.54 -0.20
N ALA A 45 9.77 -2.65 0.53
CA ALA A 45 11.16 -2.28 0.25
C ALA A 45 12.11 -3.50 0.36
N GLU A 46 11.94 -4.32 1.40
CA GLU A 46 12.71 -5.57 1.55
C GLU A 46 12.36 -6.58 0.44
N ALA A 47 11.08 -6.69 0.06
CA ALA A 47 10.62 -7.60 -0.98
C ALA A 47 11.15 -7.23 -2.38
N LEU A 48 11.33 -5.93 -2.65
CA LEU A 48 11.94 -5.42 -3.88
C LEU A 48 13.47 -5.53 -3.86
N ARG A 49 14.10 -5.35 -2.70
CA ARG A 49 15.55 -5.40 -2.54
C ARG A 49 16.11 -6.84 -2.53
N GLY A 50 15.39 -7.78 -1.93
CA GLY A 50 15.79 -9.18 -1.78
C GLY A 50 16.22 -9.84 -3.08
N PRO A 51 15.42 -9.79 -4.16
CA PRO A 51 15.78 -10.32 -5.46
C PRO A 51 17.08 -9.76 -6.03
N ARG A 52 17.29 -8.43 -5.92
CA ARG A 52 18.49 -7.76 -6.43
C ARG A 52 19.75 -8.22 -5.68
N LEU A 53 19.68 -8.24 -4.35
CA LEU A 53 20.78 -8.72 -3.51
C LEU A 53 21.11 -10.18 -3.79
N LEU A 54 20.10 -11.04 -3.94
CA LEU A 54 20.32 -12.45 -4.24
C LEU A 54 20.97 -12.65 -5.62
N GLN A 55 20.55 -11.85 -6.61
CA GLN A 55 21.15 -11.87 -7.94
C GLN A 55 22.61 -11.40 -7.91
N GLU A 56 22.91 -10.31 -7.20
CA GLU A 56 24.27 -9.79 -7.02
C GLU A 56 25.19 -10.81 -6.34
N VAL A 57 24.77 -11.35 -5.19
CA VAL A 57 25.58 -12.30 -4.39
C VAL A 57 25.73 -13.66 -5.08
N SER A 58 24.84 -14.00 -6.02
CA SER A 58 24.95 -15.22 -6.83
C SER A 58 25.61 -15.00 -8.19
N SER A 59 26.16 -13.81 -8.47
CA SER A 59 26.72 -13.44 -9.77
C SER A 59 25.76 -13.71 -10.94
N GLY A 60 24.46 -13.47 -10.71
CA GLY A 60 23.39 -13.70 -11.69
C GLY A 60 22.88 -15.14 -11.79
N ALA A 61 23.47 -16.10 -11.06
CA ALA A 61 23.06 -17.51 -11.15
C ALA A 61 21.67 -17.78 -10.57
N ILE A 62 21.20 -16.95 -9.64
CA ILE A 62 19.90 -17.10 -9.00
C ILE A 62 19.02 -15.88 -9.31
N ILE A 63 17.88 -16.14 -9.94
CA ILE A 63 16.84 -15.15 -10.23
C ILE A 63 15.69 -15.36 -9.25
N ALA A 64 15.26 -14.29 -8.60
CA ALA A 64 14.09 -14.26 -7.73
C ALA A 64 13.14 -13.14 -8.13
N TYR A 65 11.91 -13.22 -7.65
CA TYR A 65 10.85 -12.28 -7.98
C TYR A 65 10.25 -11.67 -6.72
N SER A 66 9.85 -10.41 -6.80
CA SER A 66 9.04 -9.77 -5.76
C SER A 66 7.57 -10.05 -6.00
N LEU A 67 6.82 -10.31 -4.92
CA LEU A 67 5.37 -10.43 -4.91
C LEU A 67 4.79 -9.41 -3.91
N ILE A 68 4.36 -8.26 -4.42
CA ILE A 68 3.93 -7.09 -3.63
C ILE A 68 2.59 -6.53 -4.12
N GLN A 69 1.91 -5.79 -3.24
CA GLN A 69 0.53 -5.35 -3.45
C GLN A 69 0.37 -4.38 -4.64
N SER A 70 1.41 -3.61 -4.97
CA SER A 70 1.38 -2.66 -6.08
C SER A 70 1.47 -3.31 -7.46
N GLN A 71 1.82 -4.60 -7.54
CA GLN A 71 1.84 -5.35 -8.80
C GLN A 71 0.43 -5.78 -9.20
N SER A 72 0.19 -5.89 -10.50
CA SER A 72 -1.06 -6.43 -11.00
C SER A 72 -1.19 -7.93 -10.69
N ALA A 73 -2.42 -8.45 -10.61
CA ALA A 73 -2.65 -9.88 -10.41
C ALA A 73 -2.00 -10.72 -11.54
N THR A 74 -2.06 -10.25 -12.78
CA THR A 74 -1.40 -10.89 -13.93
C THR A 74 0.11 -10.93 -13.77
N GLU A 75 0.73 -9.83 -13.34
CA GLU A 75 2.18 -9.79 -13.08
C GLU A 75 2.60 -10.74 -11.96
N GLN A 76 1.84 -10.77 -10.85
CA GLN A 76 2.09 -11.71 -9.76
C GLN A 76 1.99 -13.17 -10.23
N GLN A 77 0.96 -13.49 -11.02
CA GLN A 77 0.75 -14.83 -11.57
C GLN A 77 1.87 -15.24 -12.55
N MET A 78 2.24 -14.35 -13.48
CA MET A 78 3.36 -14.60 -14.40
C MET A 78 4.67 -14.82 -13.65
N ASN A 79 4.95 -14.03 -12.61
CA ASN A 79 6.12 -14.25 -11.77
C ASN A 79 6.09 -15.63 -11.11
N ILE A 80 4.94 -16.08 -10.60
CA ILE A 80 4.79 -17.39 -9.96
C ILE A 80 4.99 -18.54 -10.95
N GLU A 81 4.48 -18.41 -12.17
CA GLU A 81 4.58 -19.44 -13.21
C GLU A 81 6.02 -19.64 -13.71
N HIS A 82 6.77 -18.54 -13.88
CA HIS A 82 8.14 -18.58 -14.40
C HIS A 82 9.22 -18.62 -13.31
N GLY A 83 8.85 -18.30 -12.07
CA GLY A 83 9.76 -18.17 -10.94
C GLY A 83 9.86 -19.41 -10.05
N SER A 84 10.98 -19.52 -9.37
CA SER A 84 11.18 -20.55 -8.32
C SER A 84 11.56 -19.97 -6.96
N ILE A 85 11.83 -18.67 -6.86
CA ILE A 85 12.18 -18.00 -5.61
C ILE A 85 11.44 -16.68 -5.54
N PHE A 86 10.75 -16.46 -4.43
CA PHE A 86 9.87 -15.31 -4.24
C PHE A 86 10.17 -14.60 -2.94
N PHE A 87 10.18 -13.28 -2.97
CA PHE A 87 10.17 -12.43 -1.78
C PHE A 87 8.82 -11.71 -1.71
N SER A 88 8.09 -11.91 -0.63
CA SER A 88 6.73 -11.38 -0.47
C SER A 88 6.49 -10.79 0.91
N THR A 89 5.47 -9.95 0.98
CA THR A 89 4.89 -9.42 2.21
C THR A 89 3.66 -10.26 2.58
N THR A 90 2.63 -9.63 3.16
CA THR A 90 1.36 -10.29 3.48
C THR A 90 0.56 -10.75 2.25
N VAL A 91 0.94 -10.32 1.03
CA VAL A 91 0.24 -10.68 -0.22
C VAL A 91 0.23 -12.18 -0.47
N ALA A 92 1.30 -12.90 -0.13
CA ALA A 92 1.38 -14.34 -0.30
C ALA A 92 0.66 -15.14 0.82
N GLU A 93 0.04 -14.48 1.81
CA GLU A 93 -0.60 -15.15 2.95
C GLU A 93 -1.94 -15.79 2.63
N THR A 94 -2.71 -15.27 1.67
CA THR A 94 -4.10 -15.67 1.42
C THR A 94 -4.37 -16.11 -0.02
N SER A 95 -4.01 -15.32 -1.03
CA SER A 95 -4.63 -15.45 -2.37
C SER A 95 -3.74 -16.02 -3.47
N LEU A 96 -2.46 -16.29 -3.22
CA LEU A 96 -1.52 -16.80 -4.22
C LEU A 96 -1.38 -18.33 -4.15
N THR A 97 -1.48 -18.97 -5.32
CA THR A 97 -1.32 -20.42 -5.49
C THR A 97 0.04 -20.70 -6.10
N PHE A 98 0.84 -21.50 -5.41
CA PHE A 98 2.19 -21.87 -5.85
C PHE A 98 2.17 -23.34 -6.29
N PRO A 99 2.47 -23.66 -7.56
CA PRO A 99 2.33 -25.02 -8.09
C PRO A 99 3.24 -26.04 -7.41
N SER A 100 4.42 -25.63 -6.96
CA SER A 100 5.45 -26.54 -6.44
C SER A 100 6.18 -25.98 -5.23
N LEU A 101 5.46 -25.28 -4.34
CA LEU A 101 6.02 -24.72 -3.12
C LEU A 101 6.56 -25.82 -2.20
N ARG A 102 7.87 -25.76 -1.94
CA ARG A 102 8.58 -26.70 -1.06
C ARG A 102 9.07 -26.04 0.21
N TYR A 103 9.55 -24.80 0.10
CA TYR A 103 10.21 -24.11 1.20
C TYR A 103 9.52 -22.78 1.49
N VAL A 104 9.23 -22.53 2.76
CA VAL A 104 8.86 -21.20 3.26
C VAL A 104 9.94 -20.75 4.23
N ILE A 105 10.47 -19.55 4.03
CA ILE A 105 11.39 -18.88 4.95
C ILE A 105 10.67 -17.66 5.51
N ASP A 106 10.53 -17.59 6.83
CA ASP A 106 9.72 -16.57 7.49
C ASP A 106 10.56 -15.75 8.48
N THR A 107 10.61 -14.44 8.25
CA THR A 107 11.28 -13.49 9.15
C THR A 107 10.51 -13.22 10.43
N GLY A 108 9.23 -13.58 10.50
CA GLY A 108 8.38 -13.37 11.68
C GLY A 108 8.00 -11.91 11.94
N MET A 109 8.33 -11.00 11.02
CA MET A 109 8.11 -9.57 11.20
C MET A 109 7.23 -9.00 10.08
N VAL A 110 6.54 -7.91 10.38
CA VAL A 110 5.76 -7.12 9.43
C VAL A 110 5.87 -5.64 9.78
N LYS A 111 5.94 -4.77 8.78
CA LYS A 111 5.77 -3.33 8.96
C LYS A 111 4.32 -2.96 8.74
N ILE A 112 3.70 -2.35 9.74
CA ILE A 112 2.32 -1.88 9.67
C ILE A 112 2.25 -0.37 9.93
N PRO A 113 1.33 0.35 9.28
CA PRO A 113 1.06 1.74 9.62
C PRO A 113 0.40 1.81 11.01
N LYS A 114 0.92 2.69 11.86
CA LYS A 114 0.36 2.99 13.18
C LYS A 114 0.34 4.49 13.39
N TYR A 115 -0.79 5.00 13.85
CA TYR A 115 -0.97 6.40 14.18
C TYR A 115 -0.46 6.69 15.59
N ASP A 116 0.52 7.59 15.70
CA ASP A 116 1.01 8.09 16.97
C ASP A 116 0.19 9.32 17.39
N LEU A 117 -0.59 9.19 18.46
CA LEU A 117 -1.46 10.26 18.96
C LEU A 117 -0.68 11.47 19.51
N LYS A 118 0.54 11.27 20.01
CA LYS A 118 1.37 12.34 20.57
C LYS A 118 2.01 13.15 19.46
N MET A 119 2.62 12.46 18.50
CA MET A 119 3.28 13.07 17.35
C MET A 119 2.29 13.49 16.24
N LYS A 120 1.03 13.04 16.32
CA LYS A 120 -0.05 13.30 15.36
C LYS A 120 0.30 12.88 13.93
N GLN A 121 1.07 11.82 13.78
CA GLN A 121 1.53 11.31 12.49
C GLN A 121 1.45 9.80 12.43
N THR A 122 1.28 9.27 11.22
CA THR A 122 1.36 7.83 10.96
C THR A 122 2.82 7.43 10.76
N VAL A 123 3.26 6.42 11.49
CA VAL A 123 4.60 5.82 11.37
C VAL A 123 4.47 4.38 10.90
N LEU A 124 5.50 3.87 10.22
CA LEU A 124 5.59 2.44 9.90
C LEU A 124 6.35 1.74 11.03
N GLU A 125 5.63 1.00 11.87
CA GLU A 125 6.21 0.23 12.97
C GLU A 125 6.51 -1.20 12.51
N LYS A 126 7.74 -1.67 12.78
CA LYS A 126 8.12 -3.08 12.54
C LYS A 126 7.74 -3.89 13.77
N VAL A 127 6.74 -4.76 13.63
CA VAL A 127 6.18 -5.57 14.71
C VAL A 127 6.30 -7.06 14.40
N ARG A 128 6.21 -7.90 15.43
CA ARG A 128 6.08 -9.35 15.30
C ARG A 128 4.72 -9.68 14.68
N VAL A 129 4.68 -10.68 13.80
CA VAL A 129 3.40 -11.17 13.27
C VAL A 129 2.63 -11.96 14.33
N ALA A 130 1.30 -11.95 14.22
CA ALA A 130 0.43 -12.72 15.10
C ALA A 130 0.51 -14.23 14.81
N GLU A 131 0.06 -15.04 15.76
CA GLU A 131 -0.03 -16.50 15.62
C GLU A 131 -0.85 -16.91 14.39
N SER A 132 -1.99 -16.26 14.16
CA SER A 132 -2.85 -16.56 12.99
C SER A 132 -2.12 -16.31 11.67
N THR A 133 -1.28 -15.27 11.59
CA THR A 133 -0.45 -14.98 10.41
C THR A 133 0.59 -16.09 10.19
N ILE A 134 1.28 -16.53 11.23
CA ILE A 134 2.25 -17.64 11.14
C ILE A 134 1.55 -18.93 10.67
N LYS A 135 0.35 -19.21 11.18
CA LYS A 135 -0.46 -20.35 10.74
C LYS A 135 -0.82 -20.24 9.25
N GLN A 136 -1.18 -19.05 8.76
CA GLN A 136 -1.47 -18.84 7.34
C GLN A 136 -0.23 -19.03 6.45
N ARG A 137 0.93 -18.50 6.87
CA ARG A 137 2.22 -18.66 6.17
C ARG A 137 2.67 -20.11 6.13
N LEU A 138 2.58 -20.82 7.26
CA LEU A 138 2.83 -22.25 7.34
C LEU A 138 1.87 -23.05 6.45
N GLY A 139 0.59 -22.67 6.43
CA GLY A 139 -0.47 -23.29 5.63
C GLY A 139 -0.34 -23.08 4.12
N ARG A 140 0.69 -22.36 3.65
CA ARG A 140 1.09 -22.33 2.24
C ARG A 140 1.78 -23.64 1.83
N LEU A 141 2.47 -24.29 2.77
CA LEU A 141 3.12 -25.58 2.56
C LEU A 141 2.11 -26.73 2.72
N GLY A 142 2.50 -27.91 2.23
CA GLY A 142 1.73 -29.13 2.41
C GLY A 142 0.53 -29.27 1.46
N ARG A 143 0.28 -28.31 0.57
CA ARG A 143 -0.86 -28.36 -0.37
C ARG A 143 -0.60 -29.27 -1.57
N THR A 144 0.57 -29.15 -2.18
CA THR A 144 0.93 -29.89 -3.41
C THR A 144 1.95 -30.99 -3.16
N GLN A 145 2.79 -30.84 -2.13
CA GLN A 145 3.85 -31.77 -1.76
C GLN A 145 4.33 -31.54 -0.31
N PRO A 146 5.14 -32.43 0.29
CA PRO A 146 5.74 -32.19 1.61
C PRO A 146 6.57 -30.90 1.60
N GLY A 147 6.68 -30.24 2.75
CA GLY A 147 7.32 -28.92 2.82
C GLY A 147 8.16 -28.69 4.07
N ASP A 148 9.03 -27.69 3.99
CA ASP A 148 9.91 -27.29 5.08
C ASP A 148 9.71 -25.79 5.36
N TYR A 149 9.32 -25.48 6.60
CA TYR A 149 9.12 -24.12 7.10
C TYR A 149 10.31 -23.71 7.97
N TYR A 150 11.00 -22.64 7.58
CA TYR A 150 12.15 -22.08 8.28
C TYR A 150 11.76 -20.78 8.98
N ALA A 151 11.70 -20.81 10.31
CA ALA A 151 11.50 -19.63 11.13
C ALA A 151 12.86 -18.97 11.44
N LEU A 152 13.07 -17.74 10.96
CA LEU A 152 14.28 -16.95 11.23
C LEU A 152 14.22 -16.16 12.54
N TYR A 153 13.35 -16.59 13.44
CA TYR A 153 13.06 -15.93 14.70
C TYR A 153 12.95 -16.94 15.84
N ASP A 154 13.21 -16.49 17.06
CA ASP A 154 13.17 -17.28 18.30
C ASP A 154 12.03 -16.86 19.24
N PHE A 155 11.35 -15.75 18.97
CA PHE A 155 10.28 -15.25 19.83
C PHE A 155 9.12 -16.26 19.95
N LYS A 156 8.47 -16.26 21.12
CA LYS A 156 7.28 -17.08 21.36
C LYS A 156 6.11 -16.53 20.54
N VAL A 157 5.47 -17.41 19.77
CA VAL A 157 4.39 -17.06 18.85
C VAL A 157 3.09 -16.67 19.58
N ASP A 158 2.94 -17.07 20.84
CA ASP A 158 1.68 -16.98 21.58
C ASP A 158 1.41 -15.60 22.21
N GLU A 159 2.22 -14.59 21.90
CA GLU A 159 2.10 -13.23 22.46
C GLU A 159 0.84 -12.50 21.94
N LYS A 160 0.42 -12.75 20.68
CA LYS A 160 -0.83 -12.26 20.10
C LYS A 160 -1.46 -13.30 19.16
N LYS A 161 -2.69 -13.71 19.46
CA LYS A 161 -3.45 -14.68 18.64
C LYS A 161 -3.82 -14.12 17.27
N PHE A 162 -4.23 -12.85 17.21
CA PHE A 162 -4.67 -12.15 16.00
C PHE A 162 -3.95 -10.80 15.86
N PRO A 163 -3.76 -10.30 14.62
CA PRO A 163 -3.27 -8.94 14.41
C PRO A 163 -4.22 -7.92 15.05
N THR A 164 -3.66 -6.84 15.59
CA THR A 164 -4.47 -5.70 16.04
C THR A 164 -5.24 -5.13 14.85
N ALA A 165 -6.54 -4.92 15.01
CA ALA A 165 -7.40 -4.38 13.96
C ALA A 165 -6.91 -3.00 13.50
N GLN A 166 -6.97 -2.74 12.19
CA GLN A 166 -6.48 -1.49 11.62
C GLN A 166 -7.21 -0.27 12.18
N ILE A 167 -8.52 -0.37 12.46
CA ILE A 167 -9.28 0.74 13.04
C ILE A 167 -8.75 1.16 14.43
N CYS A 168 -8.14 0.25 15.18
CA CYS A 168 -7.58 0.56 16.50
C CYS A 168 -6.21 1.28 16.46
N GLN A 169 -5.58 1.34 15.28
CA GLN A 169 -4.21 1.85 15.13
C GLN A 169 -4.03 2.80 13.94
N SER A 170 -5.11 3.15 13.24
CA SER A 170 -5.10 4.08 12.10
C SER A 170 -5.47 5.50 12.50
N GLU A 171 -5.14 6.46 11.63
CA GLU A 171 -5.66 7.83 11.72
C GLU A 171 -7.13 7.82 11.28
N LEU A 172 -8.03 8.33 12.13
CA LEU A 172 -9.47 8.12 11.98
C LEU A 172 -10.22 9.28 11.31
N THR A 173 -9.57 10.41 11.02
CA THR A 173 -10.22 11.64 10.50
C THR A 173 -10.98 11.40 9.19
N THR A 174 -10.37 10.71 8.23
CA THR A 174 -11.04 10.43 6.94
C THR A 174 -12.21 9.45 7.11
N ILE A 175 -12.11 8.50 8.06
CA ILE A 175 -13.19 7.56 8.39
C ILE A 175 -14.34 8.32 9.05
N GLU A 176 -14.04 9.16 10.05
CA GLU A 176 -15.01 10.00 10.74
C GLU A 176 -15.78 10.91 9.75
N LEU A 177 -15.07 11.59 8.85
CA LEU A 177 -15.70 12.38 7.80
C LEU A 177 -16.58 11.52 6.88
N SER A 178 -16.13 10.31 6.55
CA SER A 178 -16.86 9.40 5.66
C SER A 178 -18.14 8.85 6.29
N LEU A 179 -18.16 8.66 7.61
CA LEU A 179 -19.36 8.27 8.34
C LEU A 179 -20.35 9.42 8.43
N ARG A 180 -19.87 10.63 8.73
CA ARG A 180 -20.74 11.81 8.85
C ARG A 180 -21.37 12.22 7.51
N LYS A 181 -20.65 12.04 6.39
CA LYS A 181 -21.21 12.27 5.04
C LYS A 181 -22.11 11.13 4.55
N SER A 182 -22.12 9.99 5.24
CA SER A 182 -22.94 8.85 4.82
C SER A 182 -24.43 9.18 4.94
N PRO A 183 -25.32 8.49 4.20
CA PRO A 183 -26.77 8.69 4.31
C PRO A 183 -27.32 8.49 5.73
N ALA A 184 -26.64 7.67 6.55
CA ALA A 184 -27.01 7.44 7.94
C ALA A 184 -26.59 8.58 8.87
N GLN A 185 -25.71 9.49 8.43
CA GLN A 185 -25.20 10.63 9.21
C GLN A 185 -24.67 10.21 10.59
N GLU A 186 -23.92 9.11 10.60
CA GLU A 186 -23.33 8.50 11.79
C GLU A 186 -21.93 9.06 12.10
N ASP A 187 -21.43 8.74 13.29
CA ASP A 187 -20.06 9.06 13.74
C ASP A 187 -19.41 7.85 14.42
N LEU A 188 -18.08 7.89 14.61
CA LEU A 188 -17.36 6.79 15.25
C LEU A 188 -17.83 6.50 16.68
N ASN A 189 -18.28 7.50 17.43
CA ASN A 189 -18.77 7.29 18.80
C ASN A 189 -20.05 6.46 18.83
N LYS A 190 -20.93 6.64 17.84
CA LYS A 190 -22.16 5.85 17.70
C LYS A 190 -21.90 4.45 17.16
N ILE A 191 -21.00 4.32 16.18
CA ILE A 191 -20.79 3.03 15.50
C ILE A 191 -19.80 2.10 16.20
N LYS A 192 -18.87 2.62 17.03
CA LYS A 192 -17.77 1.81 17.61
C LYS A 192 -18.27 0.58 18.36
N LYS A 193 -19.41 0.68 19.05
CA LYS A 193 -20.03 -0.41 19.82
C LYS A 193 -20.49 -1.61 18.98
N PHE A 194 -20.59 -1.44 17.66
CA PHE A 194 -20.96 -2.49 16.72
C PHE A 194 -19.74 -3.11 16.01
N LEU A 195 -18.54 -2.60 16.26
CA LEU A 195 -17.31 -3.12 15.67
C LEU A 195 -16.80 -4.31 16.49
N PRO A 196 -16.22 -5.35 15.84
CA PRO A 196 -15.56 -6.45 16.56
C PRO A 196 -14.42 -5.97 17.47
N ASP A 197 -13.71 -4.92 17.03
CA ASP A 197 -12.64 -4.27 17.76
C ASP A 197 -12.92 -2.76 17.81
N GLU A 198 -13.11 -2.22 19.01
CA GLU A 198 -13.38 -0.79 19.19
C GLU A 198 -12.10 0.05 19.04
N PRO A 199 -12.12 1.15 18.27
CA PRO A 199 -11.02 2.11 18.28
C PRO A 199 -10.89 2.81 19.64
N PRO A 200 -9.66 3.13 20.09
CA PRO A 200 -9.47 3.90 21.33
C PRO A 200 -10.18 5.25 21.26
N GLN A 201 -10.86 5.65 22.35
CA GLN A 201 -11.56 6.94 22.42
C GLN A 201 -10.63 8.12 22.07
N ALA A 202 -9.40 8.10 22.56
CA ALA A 202 -8.41 9.14 22.28
C ALA A 202 -8.10 9.30 20.77
N ALA A 203 -8.23 8.23 19.97
CA ALA A 203 -8.05 8.30 18.53
C ALA A 203 -9.26 8.96 17.84
N ILE A 204 -10.48 8.69 18.32
CA ILE A 204 -11.70 9.36 17.85
C ILE A 204 -11.64 10.85 18.20
N ASP A 205 -11.28 11.18 19.44
CA ASP A 205 -11.19 12.57 19.90
C ASP A 205 -10.15 13.37 19.10
N MET A 206 -9.03 12.73 18.74
CA MET A 206 -8.01 13.33 17.87
C MET A 206 -8.55 13.61 16.47
N ALA A 207 -9.32 12.68 15.90
CA ALA A 207 -9.97 12.86 14.60
C ALA A 207 -10.96 14.03 14.62
N LEU A 208 -11.82 14.11 15.64
CA LEU A 208 -12.75 15.23 15.83
C LEU A 208 -12.02 16.56 16.00
N ALA A 209 -10.96 16.59 16.83
CA ALA A 209 -10.13 17.77 17.01
C ALA A 209 -9.50 18.24 15.69
N LYS A 210 -9.09 17.29 14.84
CA LYS A 210 -8.54 17.58 13.51
C LYS A 210 -9.61 18.12 12.55
N LEU A 211 -10.82 17.54 12.53
CA LEU A 211 -11.96 18.06 11.75
C LEU A 211 -12.33 19.49 12.16
N ARG A 212 -12.37 19.79 13.47
CA ARG A 212 -12.61 21.15 13.99
C ARG A 212 -11.51 22.11 13.54
N ARG A 213 -10.24 21.71 13.65
CA ARG A 213 -9.09 22.54 13.24
C ARG A 213 -9.12 22.89 11.75
N VAL A 214 -9.56 21.96 10.90
CA VAL A 214 -9.71 22.20 9.45
C VAL A 214 -10.99 23.02 9.14
N GLY A 215 -11.87 23.19 10.13
CA GLY A 215 -13.13 23.93 10.00
C GLY A 215 -14.20 23.16 9.25
N VAL A 216 -14.17 21.82 9.33
CA VAL A 216 -15.18 20.95 8.72
C VAL A 216 -16.40 20.80 9.62
N VAL A 217 -16.19 20.73 10.93
CA VAL A 217 -17.27 20.63 11.93
C VAL A 217 -17.20 21.79 12.92
N ASN A 218 -18.35 22.15 13.48
CA ASN A 218 -18.45 23.14 14.55
C ASN A 218 -17.75 22.66 15.82
N PRO A 219 -17.34 23.58 16.71
CA PRO A 219 -16.86 23.21 18.04
C PRO A 219 -17.90 22.40 18.82
N ALA A 220 -17.43 21.59 19.77
CA ALA A 220 -18.31 20.92 20.72
C ALA A 220 -19.14 21.96 21.51
N PRO A 221 -20.40 21.66 21.86
CA PRO A 221 -21.07 20.35 21.74
C PRO A 221 -21.83 20.11 20.43
N ASP A 222 -21.99 21.10 19.56
CA ASP A 222 -22.80 20.99 18.33
C ASP A 222 -22.20 19.97 17.35
N GLU A 223 -20.90 20.08 17.05
CA GLU A 223 -20.16 19.18 16.14
C GLU A 223 -20.81 18.90 14.77
N SER A 224 -21.86 19.63 14.40
CA SER A 224 -22.47 19.57 13.07
C SER A 224 -21.52 20.11 12.01
N PHE A 225 -21.81 19.83 10.74
CA PHE A 225 -21.00 20.38 9.65
C PHE A 225 -21.08 21.91 9.63
N THR A 226 -19.92 22.54 9.39
CA THR A 226 -19.91 23.96 9.03
C THR A 226 -20.41 24.13 7.59
N LYS A 227 -20.62 25.36 7.13
CA LYS A 227 -20.88 25.65 5.69
C LYS A 227 -19.80 25.07 4.78
N ASP A 228 -18.53 25.16 5.21
CA ASP A 228 -17.42 24.55 4.48
C ASP A 228 -17.48 23.01 4.58
N GLY A 229 -17.89 22.48 5.73
CA GLY A 229 -18.11 21.05 5.95
C GLY A 229 -19.15 20.43 5.03
N ASP A 230 -20.31 21.07 4.89
CA ASP A 230 -21.37 20.65 3.96
C ASP A 230 -20.88 20.65 2.50
N GLY A 231 -20.06 21.63 2.15
CA GLY A 231 -19.41 21.70 0.84
C GLY A 231 -18.39 20.57 0.64
N ILE A 232 -17.56 20.31 1.64
CA ILE A 232 -16.55 19.23 1.63
C ILE A 232 -17.21 17.85 1.59
N ALA A 233 -18.33 17.65 2.29
CA ALA A 233 -19.05 16.38 2.31
C ALA A 233 -19.56 15.95 0.93
N LYS A 234 -19.77 16.90 0.02
CA LYS A 234 -20.18 16.66 -1.38
C LYS A 234 -19.01 16.36 -2.31
N LEU A 235 -17.77 16.54 -1.85
CA LEU A 235 -16.59 16.27 -2.66
C LEU A 235 -16.34 14.77 -2.80
N PRO A 236 -15.78 14.33 -3.95
CA PRO A 236 -15.24 12.98 -4.06
C PRO A 236 -14.09 12.76 -3.07
N ASP A 237 -13.66 11.51 -2.91
CA ASP A 237 -12.51 11.21 -2.06
C ASP A 237 -11.20 11.76 -2.65
N LEU A 238 -10.65 12.77 -1.98
CA LEU A 238 -9.40 13.45 -2.33
C LEU A 238 -8.20 12.94 -1.51
N GLY A 239 -8.38 11.88 -0.72
CA GLY A 239 -7.33 11.18 0.03
C GLY A 239 -7.13 11.67 1.46
N SER A 240 -7.34 12.97 1.73
CA SER A 240 -7.31 13.53 3.09
C SER A 240 -8.29 14.67 3.26
N VAL A 241 -8.67 14.94 4.51
CA VAL A 241 -9.55 16.06 4.85
C VAL A 241 -8.92 17.40 4.53
N GLU A 242 -7.61 17.54 4.75
CA GLU A 242 -6.87 18.75 4.39
C GLU A 242 -6.86 19.00 2.89
N MET A 243 -6.69 17.94 2.08
CA MET A 243 -6.77 18.07 0.63
C MET A 243 -8.19 18.44 0.20
N SER A 244 -9.22 17.85 0.81
CA SER A 244 -10.61 18.24 0.55
C SER A 244 -10.88 19.71 0.90
N LYS A 245 -10.33 20.21 2.01
CA LYS A 245 -10.43 21.62 2.38
C LYS A 245 -9.70 22.53 1.38
N ALA A 246 -8.50 22.13 0.95
CA ALA A 246 -7.71 22.89 -0.01
C ALA A 246 -8.44 23.00 -1.36
N VAL A 247 -8.91 21.87 -1.89
CA VAL A 247 -9.69 21.82 -3.14
C VAL A 247 -10.99 22.63 -3.01
N PHE A 248 -11.74 22.46 -1.91
CA PHE A 248 -12.95 23.24 -1.67
C PHE A 248 -12.69 24.74 -1.67
N SER A 249 -11.63 25.19 -1.00
CA SER A 249 -11.24 26.61 -0.95
C SER A 249 -10.78 27.11 -2.31
N ALA A 250 -10.04 26.29 -3.06
CA ALA A 250 -9.58 26.60 -4.42
C ALA A 250 -10.76 26.78 -5.39
N LEU A 251 -11.81 25.97 -5.26
CA LEU A 251 -13.02 26.06 -6.08
C LEU A 251 -13.87 27.27 -5.72
N THR A 252 -14.08 27.51 -4.43
CA THR A 252 -15.07 28.50 -3.95
C THR A 252 -14.51 29.91 -3.75
N ARG A 253 -13.21 30.05 -3.49
CA ARG A 253 -12.59 31.34 -3.11
C ARG A 253 -11.51 31.79 -4.08
N TYR A 254 -10.61 30.89 -4.48
CA TYR A 254 -9.38 31.26 -5.19
C TYR A 254 -9.40 31.02 -6.72
N LYS A 255 -10.45 30.38 -7.24
CA LYS A 255 -10.63 30.09 -8.68
C LYS A 255 -9.48 29.27 -9.30
N CYS A 256 -8.80 28.44 -8.51
CA CYS A 256 -7.70 27.56 -8.92
C CYS A 256 -8.02 26.07 -8.67
N GLY A 257 -9.31 25.69 -8.67
CA GLY A 257 -9.75 24.34 -8.35
C GLY A 257 -9.15 23.25 -9.25
N ARG A 258 -8.98 23.52 -10.55
CA ARG A 258 -8.43 22.56 -11.52
C ARG A 258 -6.99 22.15 -11.16
N ASP A 259 -6.17 23.11 -10.77
CA ASP A 259 -4.77 22.87 -10.40
C ASP A 259 -4.68 22.01 -9.12
N LEU A 260 -5.52 22.31 -8.13
CA LEU A 260 -5.58 21.54 -6.89
C LEU A 260 -6.13 20.12 -7.12
N ILE A 261 -7.08 19.94 -8.03
CA ILE A 261 -7.56 18.61 -8.44
C ILE A 261 -6.43 17.83 -9.13
N ALA A 262 -5.62 18.47 -9.98
CA ALA A 262 -4.45 17.84 -10.60
C ALA A 262 -3.42 17.39 -9.55
N ILE A 263 -3.10 18.26 -8.58
CA ILE A 263 -2.20 17.92 -7.47
C ILE A 263 -2.77 16.77 -6.63
N ALA A 264 -4.04 16.83 -6.23
CA ALA A 264 -4.72 15.77 -5.47
C ALA A 264 -4.74 14.42 -6.23
N SER A 265 -4.80 14.47 -7.55
CA SER A 265 -4.77 13.28 -8.41
C SER A 265 -3.42 12.59 -8.39
N VAL A 266 -2.32 13.35 -8.43
CA VAL A 266 -0.97 12.77 -8.35
C VAL A 266 -0.65 12.30 -6.95
N LEU A 267 -0.91 13.12 -5.93
CA LEU A 267 -0.60 12.77 -4.54
C LEU A 267 -1.37 11.53 -4.08
N GLY A 268 -2.61 11.35 -4.54
CA GLY A 268 -3.42 10.17 -4.23
C GLY A 268 -2.86 8.85 -4.77
N VAL A 269 -1.88 8.89 -5.68
CA VAL A 269 -1.22 7.70 -6.26
C VAL A 269 0.29 7.68 -6.01
N LEU A 270 0.83 8.72 -5.36
CA LEU A 270 2.26 8.86 -5.14
C LEU A 270 2.69 7.96 -3.97
N ASN A 271 3.14 6.76 -4.29
CA ASN A 271 3.55 5.77 -3.27
C ASN A 271 4.95 6.06 -2.67
N THR A 272 5.82 6.76 -3.40
CA THR A 272 7.16 7.16 -2.92
C THR A 272 7.55 8.53 -3.48
N SER A 273 8.37 9.26 -2.74
CA SER A 273 9.00 10.51 -3.22
C SER A 273 10.04 10.28 -4.30
N ASP A 274 10.47 9.03 -4.54
CA ASP A 274 11.48 8.71 -5.55
C ASP A 274 11.06 9.17 -6.95
N VAL A 275 9.76 9.19 -7.25
CA VAL A 275 9.24 9.68 -8.53
C VAL A 275 9.77 11.08 -8.82
N LEU A 276 9.77 11.99 -7.83
CA LEU A 276 10.28 13.35 -7.96
C LEU A 276 11.77 13.40 -8.32
N SER A 277 12.56 12.47 -7.77
CA SER A 277 13.99 12.36 -8.08
C SER A 277 14.25 11.93 -9.52
N THR A 278 13.31 11.16 -10.11
CA THR A 278 13.40 10.69 -11.50
C THR A 278 12.98 11.72 -12.54
N LEU A 279 12.32 12.81 -12.14
CA LEU A 279 11.83 13.84 -13.06
C LEU A 279 13.01 14.65 -13.65
N PRO A 280 12.99 14.93 -14.97
CA PRO A 280 13.96 15.81 -15.60
C PRO A 280 14.03 17.19 -14.94
N LYS A 281 15.23 17.79 -14.88
CA LYS A 281 15.47 19.10 -14.22
C LYS A 281 14.51 20.19 -14.69
N ARG A 282 14.11 20.20 -15.97
CA ARG A 282 13.18 21.19 -16.54
C ARG A 282 11.78 21.20 -15.91
N TYR A 283 11.37 20.11 -15.27
CA TYR A 283 10.09 20.04 -14.54
C TYR A 283 10.19 20.55 -13.12
N LYS A 284 11.41 20.57 -12.54
CA LYS A 284 11.62 20.93 -11.15
C LYS A 284 11.40 22.43 -10.98
N SER A 285 10.37 22.78 -10.22
CA SER A 285 10.06 24.15 -9.85
C SER A 285 10.88 24.58 -8.63
N THR A 286 11.33 25.83 -8.62
CA THR A 286 11.93 26.48 -7.45
C THR A 286 10.93 26.71 -6.33
N ASP A 287 9.63 26.74 -6.66
CA ASP A 287 8.54 26.94 -5.71
C ASP A 287 8.14 25.66 -4.96
N GLY A 288 8.79 24.53 -5.28
CA GLY A 288 8.69 23.28 -4.54
C GLY A 288 8.05 22.12 -5.31
N ASP A 289 7.88 21.01 -4.59
CA ASP A 289 7.47 19.73 -5.17
C ASP A 289 6.03 19.75 -5.70
N PHE A 290 5.11 20.47 -5.05
CA PHE A 290 3.72 20.58 -5.54
C PHE A 290 3.66 21.28 -6.91
N MET A 291 4.43 22.34 -7.11
CA MET A 291 4.51 23.03 -8.40
C MET A 291 5.23 22.18 -9.45
N THR A 292 6.23 21.41 -9.04
CA THR A 292 6.88 20.41 -9.91
C THR A 292 5.87 19.38 -10.42
N LEU A 293 5.05 18.81 -9.54
CA LEU A 293 4.01 17.84 -9.90
C LEU A 293 2.91 18.46 -10.77
N LEU A 294 2.50 19.69 -10.46
CA LEU A 294 1.51 20.43 -11.24
C LEU A 294 2.01 20.70 -12.66
N ASN A 295 3.26 21.13 -12.83
CA ASN A 295 3.86 21.37 -14.15
C ASN A 295 3.85 20.11 -15.03
N VAL A 296 4.23 18.96 -14.46
CA VAL A 296 4.19 17.67 -15.18
C VAL A 296 2.75 17.32 -15.57
N MET A 297 1.80 17.46 -14.65
CA MET A 297 0.39 17.17 -14.92
C MET A 297 -0.19 18.08 -15.98
N ASN A 298 0.07 19.37 -15.92
CA ASN A 298 -0.42 20.34 -16.89
C ASN A 298 0.10 20.02 -18.29
N GLU A 299 1.40 19.72 -18.45
CA GLU A 299 1.95 19.38 -19.76
C GLU A 299 1.31 18.11 -20.33
N VAL A 300 1.05 17.09 -19.49
CA VAL A 300 0.35 15.86 -19.91
C VAL A 300 -1.09 16.14 -20.31
N LEU A 301 -1.84 16.90 -19.49
CA LEU A 301 -3.25 17.20 -19.72
C LEU A 301 -3.46 18.11 -20.93
N GLU A 302 -2.56 19.07 -21.16
CA GLU A 302 -2.57 19.93 -22.35
C GLU A 302 -2.26 19.14 -23.63
N ALA A 303 -1.25 18.26 -23.59
CA ALA A 303 -0.94 17.39 -24.71
C ALA A 303 -2.11 16.46 -25.07
N GLU A 304 -2.77 15.88 -24.06
CA GLU A 304 -3.97 15.06 -24.26
C GLU A 304 -5.12 15.87 -24.87
N LYS A 305 -5.33 17.10 -24.40
CA LYS A 305 -6.37 17.99 -24.92
C LYS A 305 -6.12 18.38 -26.39
N SER A 306 -4.87 18.68 -26.76
CA SER A 306 -4.50 19.11 -28.11
C SER A 306 -4.54 17.97 -29.14
N MET A 307 -4.11 16.77 -28.77
CA MET A 307 -4.12 15.60 -29.68
C MET A 307 -5.48 14.87 -29.70
N GLY A 308 -6.28 15.05 -28.64
CA GLY A 308 -7.51 14.32 -28.43
C GLY A 308 -7.30 12.90 -27.89
N PRO A 309 -8.28 12.35 -27.16
CA PRO A 309 -8.12 11.12 -26.37
C PRO A 309 -7.88 9.85 -27.22
N ARG A 310 -8.24 9.86 -28.50
CA ARG A 310 -8.01 8.72 -29.41
C ARG A 310 -6.57 8.64 -29.92
N GLN A 311 -5.94 9.80 -30.14
CA GLN A 311 -4.59 9.89 -30.70
C GLN A 311 -3.53 9.98 -29.61
N PHE A 312 -3.85 10.58 -28.45
CA PHE A 312 -2.90 10.70 -27.35
C PHE A 312 -2.56 9.33 -26.74
N LYS A 313 -1.27 9.00 -26.73
CA LYS A 313 -0.71 7.82 -26.05
C LYS A 313 0.27 8.28 -24.99
N LEU A 314 -0.15 8.20 -23.72
CA LEU A 314 0.66 8.64 -22.58
C LEU A 314 2.06 7.99 -22.54
N GLN A 315 2.18 6.72 -22.94
CA GLN A 315 3.46 6.01 -22.96
C GLN A 315 4.44 6.66 -23.95
N GLN A 316 3.97 6.99 -25.16
CA GLN A 316 4.80 7.64 -26.18
C GLN A 316 5.18 9.06 -25.75
N PHE A 317 4.23 9.79 -25.16
CA PHE A 317 4.50 11.11 -24.57
C PHE A 317 5.58 11.02 -23.49
N CYS A 318 5.47 10.07 -22.56
CA CYS A 318 6.45 9.90 -21.50
C CYS A 318 7.84 9.57 -22.05
N GLN A 319 7.92 8.73 -23.09
CA GLN A 319 9.19 8.41 -23.74
C GLN A 319 9.83 9.64 -24.41
N GLN A 320 9.06 10.42 -25.16
CA GLN A 320 9.55 11.64 -25.80
C GLN A 320 10.01 12.70 -24.78
N LYS A 321 9.39 12.70 -23.59
CA LYS A 321 9.66 13.66 -22.53
C LYS A 321 10.60 13.12 -21.44
N GLY A 322 11.16 11.92 -21.56
CA GLY A 322 12.05 11.38 -20.51
C GLY A 322 11.36 11.18 -19.15
N LEU A 323 10.07 10.83 -19.18
CA LEU A 323 9.19 10.56 -18.03
C LEU A 323 8.87 9.07 -17.89
N GLU A 324 9.64 8.17 -18.51
CA GLU A 324 9.36 6.73 -18.55
C GLU A 324 9.29 6.12 -17.15
N LYS A 325 10.17 6.58 -16.25
CA LYS A 325 10.19 6.13 -14.84
C LYS A 325 8.95 6.58 -14.05
N ALA A 326 8.30 7.66 -14.47
CA ALA A 326 7.09 8.19 -13.85
C ALA A 326 5.80 7.70 -14.55
N TYR A 327 5.90 6.96 -15.66
CA TYR A 327 4.77 6.57 -16.50
C TYR A 327 3.64 5.90 -15.71
N GLN A 328 3.94 4.94 -14.84
CA GLN A 328 2.91 4.23 -14.08
C GLN A 328 2.15 5.17 -13.13
N THR A 329 2.87 6.03 -12.41
CA THR A 329 2.28 7.04 -11.52
C THR A 329 1.43 8.03 -12.31
N LEU A 330 1.94 8.57 -13.42
CA LEU A 330 1.20 9.50 -14.28
C LEU A 330 -0.05 8.86 -14.89
N ASN A 331 0.03 7.60 -15.32
CA ASN A 331 -1.13 6.89 -15.86
C ASN A 331 -2.24 6.73 -14.81
N GLN A 332 -1.88 6.37 -13.57
CA GLN A 332 -2.86 6.30 -12.47
C GLN A 332 -3.40 7.69 -12.09
N ALA A 333 -2.53 8.71 -12.05
CA ALA A 333 -2.91 10.08 -11.76
C ALA A 333 -3.87 10.65 -12.80
N CYS A 334 -3.61 10.47 -14.11
CA CYS A 334 -4.50 10.92 -15.17
C CYS A 334 -5.88 10.24 -15.12
N ARG A 335 -5.93 8.93 -14.77
CA ARG A 335 -7.19 8.22 -14.57
C ARG A 335 -7.96 8.80 -13.38
N ARG A 336 -7.27 9.02 -12.25
CA ARG A 336 -7.85 9.64 -11.05
C ARG A 336 -8.35 11.06 -11.34
N TYR A 337 -7.56 11.87 -12.06
CA TYR A 337 -7.94 13.22 -12.49
C TYR A 337 -9.23 13.22 -13.29
N LYS A 338 -9.36 12.36 -14.31
CA LYS A 338 -10.59 12.27 -15.12
C LYS A 338 -11.81 11.87 -14.30
N THR A 339 -11.65 10.97 -13.33
CA THR A 339 -12.75 10.59 -12.42
C THR A 339 -13.14 11.75 -11.51
N LEU A 340 -12.16 12.46 -10.95
CA LEU A 340 -12.40 13.61 -10.09
C LEU A 340 -13.03 14.76 -10.87
N GLU A 341 -12.48 15.14 -12.02
CA GLU A 341 -12.98 16.22 -12.89
C GLU A 341 -14.45 16.02 -13.26
N LYS A 342 -14.86 14.78 -13.58
CA LYS A 342 -16.27 14.44 -13.82
C LYS A 342 -17.18 14.65 -12.62
N SER A 343 -16.65 14.56 -11.41
CA SER A 343 -17.41 14.80 -10.18
C SER A 343 -17.61 16.30 -9.90
N PHE A 344 -16.89 17.15 -10.63
CA PHE A 344 -16.99 18.62 -10.59
C PHE A 344 -17.65 19.23 -11.83
N SER A 345 -18.00 18.40 -12.82
CA SER A 345 -18.73 18.77 -14.04
C SER A 345 -20.23 18.69 -13.76
#